data_AF-A0A1S3D7X5-F1
#
_entry.id   AF-A0A1S3D7X5-F1
#
_cell.length_a   1.000
_cell.length_b   1.000
_cell.length_c   1.000
_cell.angle_alpha   90.00
_cell.angle_beta   90.00
_cell.angle_gamma   90.00
#
_symmetry.space_group_name_H-M   'P 1'
#
loop_
_entity.id
_entity.type
_entity.pdbx_description
1 polymer ?
#
loop_
_entity_poly.entity_id
_entity_poly.type
_entity_poly.pdbx_seq_one_letter_code
_entity_poly.pdbx_strand_id
1 'polypeptide(L)'
;MKTAILCIYYISGVVSSGLKPITTITCFQCIPSSWYLSTEFQLFLIGLSLIYWVTKAPAWRTRILVLAFILAHLIPSIVIYFNGETSFWHLSIKDFRHHARAQYFRFMNNPFYIRMPPYIFGICAAYMTDALVRMDFKFSVIQKTVIFWTSLSSMFAIIYLGAHFLLPGHAYNVWEHVTFAIPFRFVLGSGLAMGVIIEHCGGYGAASDFFSHPIWVVLGRLSYHIYLFNFFTIPWDLFMSEGFSSYNMYIF
;
A
#
# COMPACT_ATOMS: atom_id res chain seq x y z
N MET A 1 16.33 13.94 8.09
CA MET A 1 17.76 13.74 7.76
C MET A 1 18.73 14.13 8.89
N LYS A 2 18.31 14.82 9.97
CA LYS A 2 19.20 15.22 11.09
C LYS A 2 19.28 14.23 12.28
N THR A 3 18.54 13.13 12.26
CA THR A 3 18.52 12.17 13.38
C THR A 3 19.64 11.14 13.34
N ALA A 4 20.42 11.07 12.25
CA ALA A 4 21.51 10.09 12.09
C ALA A 4 22.81 10.48 12.81
N ILE A 5 22.99 11.75 13.21
CA ILE A 5 24.29 12.26 13.69
C ILE A 5 24.48 12.06 15.20
N LEU A 6 23.40 11.90 15.98
CA LEU A 6 23.52 11.67 17.44
C LEU A 6 24.02 10.26 17.82
N CYS A 7 24.03 9.30 16.89
CA CYS A 7 24.50 7.93 17.18
C CYS A 7 26.04 7.80 17.22
N ILE A 8 26.78 8.75 16.65
CA ILE A 8 28.24 8.64 16.53
C ILE A 8 28.95 9.10 17.80
N TYR A 9 28.35 9.99 18.60
CA TYR A 9 29.03 10.57 19.77
C TYR A 9 29.05 9.68 21.03
N TYR A 10 28.26 8.60 21.09
CA TYR A 10 28.22 7.73 22.27
C TYR A 10 29.19 6.53 22.21
N ILE A 11 29.88 6.33 21.07
CA ILE A 11 30.78 5.18 20.86
C ILE A 11 32.21 5.46 21.39
N SER A 12 32.57 6.71 21.68
CA SER A 12 33.94 7.06 22.10
C SER A 12 34.20 6.95 23.60
N GLY A 13 33.19 6.65 24.43
CA GLY A 13 33.28 6.78 25.90
C GLY A 13 33.29 5.49 26.72
N VAL A 14 33.12 4.32 26.13
CA VAL A 14 32.92 3.06 26.89
C VAL A 14 33.90 1.98 26.42
N VAL A 15 35.20 2.26 26.57
CA VAL A 15 36.27 1.26 26.50
C VAL A 15 36.90 1.16 27.88
N SER A 16 36.21 0.51 28.83
CA SER A 16 36.82 0.00 30.09
C SER A 16 35.71 -0.52 31.03
N SER A 17 35.26 -1.76 30.85
CA SER A 17 34.91 -2.67 31.96
C SER A 17 34.30 -3.96 31.41
N GLY A 18 34.89 -5.09 31.78
CA GLY A 18 34.55 -6.42 31.28
C GLY A 18 33.22 -6.97 31.82
N LEU A 19 32.12 -6.60 31.15
CA LEU A 19 30.82 -7.26 31.28
C LEU A 19 30.51 -8.03 29.99
N LYS A 20 30.00 -9.26 30.16
CA LYS A 20 29.63 -10.20 29.09
C LYS A 20 28.89 -9.48 27.95
N PRO A 21 29.12 -9.84 26.67
CA PRO A 21 28.51 -9.15 25.55
C PRO A 21 27.01 -9.41 25.58
N ILE A 22 26.26 -8.45 26.12
CA ILE A 22 24.83 -8.32 25.86
C ILE A 22 24.73 -8.17 24.35
N THR A 23 24.16 -9.19 23.72
CA THR A 23 23.72 -9.23 22.33
C THR A 23 23.44 -7.84 21.82
N THR A 24 24.25 -7.45 20.85
CA THR A 24 24.09 -6.36 19.89
C THR A 24 22.72 -5.73 19.98
N ILE A 25 22.63 -4.51 20.52
CA ILE A 25 21.42 -3.68 20.46
C ILE A 25 21.07 -3.55 18.98
N THR A 26 20.17 -4.40 18.52
CA THR A 26 19.65 -4.39 17.16
C THR A 26 18.99 -3.04 16.96
N CYS A 27 19.52 -2.30 15.99
CA CYS A 27 19.09 -0.97 15.59
C CYS A 27 17.56 -0.83 15.71
N PHE A 28 17.13 0.10 16.58
CA PHE A 28 15.74 0.45 16.89
C PHE A 28 14.83 0.26 15.68
N GLN A 29 13.89 -0.69 15.78
CA GLN A 29 12.80 -0.73 14.82
C GLN A 29 11.89 0.47 15.07
N CYS A 30 11.73 1.30 14.06
CA CYS A 30 10.69 2.32 14.03
C CYS A 30 9.32 1.63 14.18
N ILE A 31 8.39 2.34 14.83
CA ILE A 31 6.96 1.99 14.98
C ILE A 31 6.45 1.30 13.70
N PRO A 32 5.98 0.03 13.73
CA PRO A 32 5.51 -0.72 12.56
C PRO A 32 4.32 -0.14 11.80
N SER A 33 3.76 1.01 12.22
CA SER A 33 2.77 1.78 11.43
C SER A 33 3.40 3.02 10.76
N SER A 34 4.53 3.51 11.27
CA SER A 34 5.19 4.72 10.77
C SER A 34 5.79 4.55 9.37
N TRP A 35 6.08 3.32 8.93
CA TRP A 35 6.57 3.06 7.57
C TRP A 35 5.55 3.46 6.51
N TYR A 36 4.24 3.26 6.76
CA TYR A 36 3.19 3.63 5.82
C TYR A 36 3.15 5.14 5.67
N LEU A 37 3.15 5.88 6.78
CA LEU A 37 3.17 7.34 6.76
C LEU A 37 4.41 7.90 6.04
N SER A 38 5.59 7.32 6.28
CA SER A 38 6.81 7.73 5.57
C SER A 38 6.75 7.42 4.08
N THR A 39 6.16 6.29 3.71
CA THR A 39 6.01 5.87 2.31
C THR A 39 5.06 6.80 1.57
N GLU A 40 3.91 7.09 2.16
CA GLU A 40 2.90 8.00 1.60
C GLU A 40 3.48 9.41 1.41
N PHE A 41 4.29 9.90 2.35
CA PHE A 41 4.95 11.19 2.20
C PHE A 41 5.94 11.23 1.01
N GLN A 42 6.69 10.15 0.78
CA GLN A 42 7.59 10.04 -0.37
C GLN A 42 6.81 10.01 -1.69
N LEU A 43 5.73 9.23 -1.75
CA LEU A 43 4.84 9.18 -2.91
C LEU A 43 4.19 10.54 -3.17
N PHE A 44 3.80 11.26 -2.12
CA PHE A 44 3.27 12.63 -2.22
C PHE A 44 4.26 13.59 -2.89
N LEU A 45 5.53 13.58 -2.48
CA LEU A 45 6.57 14.41 -3.08
C LEU A 45 6.82 14.06 -4.56
N ILE A 46 6.84 12.77 -4.89
CA ILE A 46 6.97 12.29 -6.27
C ILE A 46 5.76 12.75 -7.10
N GLY A 47 4.56 12.65 -6.54
CA GLY A 47 3.32 13.12 -7.16
C GLY A 47 3.32 14.59 -7.48
N LEU A 48 3.69 15.41 -6.50
CA LEU A 48 3.77 16.85 -6.68
C LEU A 48 4.76 17.22 -7.78
N SER A 49 5.92 16.54 -7.80
CA SER A 49 6.94 16.71 -8.84
C SER A 49 6.40 16.32 -10.22
N LEU A 50 5.71 15.19 -10.31
CA LEU A 50 5.12 14.70 -11.56
C LEU A 50 4.06 15.66 -12.10
N ILE A 51 3.15 16.13 -11.25
CA ILE A 51 2.11 17.10 -11.60
C ILE A 51 2.74 18.41 -12.07
N TYR A 52 3.79 18.90 -11.40
CA TYR A 52 4.54 20.10 -11.81
C TYR A 52 5.07 19.96 -13.24
N TRP A 53 5.75 18.86 -13.56
CA TRP A 53 6.31 18.63 -14.90
C TRP A 53 5.24 18.47 -15.98
N VAL A 54 4.18 17.72 -15.68
CA VAL A 54 3.04 17.53 -16.59
C VAL A 54 2.36 18.85 -16.91
N THR A 55 2.21 19.73 -15.91
CA THR A 55 1.57 21.04 -16.07
C THR A 55 2.46 22.02 -16.84
N LYS A 56 3.78 21.98 -16.60
CA LYS A 56 4.75 22.87 -17.26
C LYS A 56 4.98 22.52 -18.73
N ALA A 57 4.90 21.24 -19.10
CA ALA A 57 5.20 20.75 -20.45
C ALA A 57 4.00 19.97 -21.05
N PRO A 58 2.91 20.64 -21.45
CA PRO A 58 1.69 19.98 -21.93
C PRO A 58 1.92 19.12 -23.19
N ALA A 59 2.86 19.51 -24.06
CA ALA A 59 3.24 18.73 -25.25
C ALA A 59 3.84 17.35 -24.90
N TRP A 60 4.46 17.23 -23.72
CA TRP A 60 5.09 15.99 -23.25
C TRP A 60 4.25 15.25 -22.21
N ARG A 61 3.10 15.81 -21.80
CA ARG A 61 2.22 15.26 -20.75
C ARG A 61 1.97 13.77 -20.93
N THR A 62 1.45 13.36 -22.09
CA THR A 62 1.09 11.95 -22.31
C THR A 62 2.31 11.04 -22.23
N ARG A 63 3.46 11.48 -22.75
CA ARG A 63 4.71 10.71 -22.69
C ARG A 63 5.20 10.56 -21.25
N ILE A 64 5.14 11.63 -20.46
CA ILE A 64 5.53 11.64 -19.05
C ILE A 64 4.62 10.71 -18.23
N LEU A 65 3.30 10.77 -18.43
CA LEU A 65 2.34 9.91 -17.73
C LEU A 65 2.49 8.44 -18.12
N VAL A 66 2.64 8.14 -19.41
CA VAL A 66 2.87 6.76 -19.88
C VAL A 66 4.19 6.21 -19.33
N LEU A 67 5.26 7.01 -19.32
CA LEU A 67 6.53 6.59 -18.74
C LEU A 67 6.40 6.33 -17.23
N ALA A 68 5.76 7.23 -16.49
CA ALA A 68 5.51 7.05 -15.06
C ALA A 68 4.68 5.79 -14.78
N PHE A 69 3.69 5.49 -15.64
CA PHE A 69 2.86 4.30 -15.55
C PHE A 69 3.67 3.02 -15.75
N ILE A 70 4.50 2.98 -16.79
CA ILE A 70 5.37 1.84 -17.08
C ILE A 70 6.35 1.61 -15.92
N LEU A 71 7.02 2.66 -15.45
CA LEU A 71 7.96 2.58 -14.33
C LEU A 71 7.28 2.10 -13.04
N ALA A 72 6.07 2.59 -12.76
CA ALA A 72 5.33 2.21 -11.55
C ALA A 72 4.93 0.74 -11.52
N HIS A 73 4.79 0.07 -12.66
CA HIS A 73 4.51 -1.37 -12.72
C HIS A 73 5.79 -2.21 -12.85
N LEU A 74 6.77 -1.70 -13.60
CA LEU A 74 8.02 -2.41 -13.86
C LEU A 74 8.89 -2.50 -12.60
N ILE A 75 9.00 -1.43 -11.81
CA ILE A 75 9.83 -1.42 -10.60
C ILE A 75 9.38 -2.50 -9.58
N PRO A 76 8.08 -2.59 -9.19
CA PRO A 76 7.63 -3.67 -8.32
C PRO A 76 7.88 -5.06 -8.89
N SER A 77 7.65 -5.28 -10.19
CA SER A 77 7.88 -6.57 -10.84
C SER A 77 9.36 -6.98 -10.84
N ILE A 78 10.27 -6.04 -11.07
CA ILE A 78 11.72 -6.29 -10.98
C ILE A 78 12.12 -6.67 -9.55
N VAL A 79 11.58 -5.98 -8.55
CA VAL A 79 11.89 -6.25 -7.14
C VAL A 79 11.38 -7.64 -6.72
N ILE A 80 10.19 -8.03 -7.19
CA ILE A 80 9.64 -9.38 -6.98
C ILE A 80 10.55 -10.43 -7.61
N TYR A 81 11.04 -10.20 -8.83
CA TYR A 81 11.93 -11.13 -9.53
C TYR A 81 13.25 -11.36 -8.78
N PHE A 82 13.90 -10.30 -8.32
CA PHE A 82 15.20 -10.42 -7.65
C PHE A 82 15.11 -10.94 -6.22
N ASN A 83 14.03 -10.63 -5.49
CA ASN A 83 13.89 -11.05 -4.11
C ASN A 83 13.19 -12.41 -3.93
N GLY A 84 12.58 -12.96 -4.99
CA GLY A 84 11.88 -14.26 -4.90
C GLY A 84 10.67 -14.20 -3.96
N GLU A 85 9.97 -13.07 -3.97
CA GLU A 85 8.88 -12.78 -3.04
C GLU A 85 7.50 -13.02 -3.69
N THR A 86 6.44 -13.07 -2.89
CA THR A 86 5.07 -13.25 -3.41
C THR A 86 4.47 -11.95 -3.92
N SER A 87 3.70 -12.03 -5.01
CA SER A 87 3.01 -10.85 -5.58
C SER A 87 1.71 -10.47 -4.91
N PHE A 88 1.17 -11.37 -4.09
CA PHE A 88 -0.04 -11.18 -3.31
C PHE A 88 0.32 -11.09 -1.83
N TRP A 89 -0.46 -10.30 -1.10
CA TRP A 89 -0.22 -10.07 0.32
C TRP A 89 -0.53 -11.33 1.12
N HIS A 90 0.52 -12.02 1.57
CA HIS A 90 0.43 -13.10 2.53
C HIS A 90 0.79 -12.54 3.90
N LEU A 91 -0.21 -12.40 4.77
CA LEU A 91 0.05 -12.10 6.17
C LEU A 91 -0.26 -13.35 6.99
N SER A 92 0.77 -14.13 7.29
CA SER A 92 0.60 -15.24 8.22
C SER A 92 0.47 -14.70 9.65
N ILE A 93 -0.31 -15.38 10.48
CA ILE A 93 -0.39 -15.10 11.93
C ILE A 93 1.03 -15.21 12.56
N LYS A 94 1.90 -16.05 12.01
CA LYS A 94 3.32 -16.16 12.42
C LYS A 94 4.13 -14.91 12.08
N ASP A 95 3.86 -14.29 10.92
CA ASP A 95 4.49 -13.03 10.50
C ASP A 95 4.00 -11.85 11.34
N PHE A 96 2.76 -11.93 11.85
CA PHE A 96 2.20 -10.99 12.82
C PHE A 96 2.97 -11.04 14.16
N ARG A 97 3.23 -12.25 14.67
CA ARG A 97 3.95 -12.42 15.94
C ARG A 97 5.41 -11.94 15.88
N HIS A 98 6.04 -12.04 14.71
CA HIS A 98 7.44 -11.68 14.49
C HIS A 98 7.62 -10.58 13.45
N HIS A 99 6.77 -9.55 13.49
CA HIS A 99 6.82 -8.39 12.58
C HIS A 99 8.22 -7.81 12.37
N ALA A 100 9.04 -7.82 13.43
CA ALA A 100 10.40 -7.30 13.38
C ALA A 100 11.38 -8.17 12.56
N ARG A 101 11.10 -9.47 12.42
CA ARG A 101 11.95 -10.46 11.73
C ARG A 101 11.35 -10.95 10.41
N ALA A 102 10.08 -10.64 10.12
CA ALA A 102 9.44 -11.01 8.87
C ALA A 102 10.12 -10.28 7.69
N GLN A 103 10.97 -11.00 6.95
CA GLN A 103 11.71 -10.45 5.80
C GLN A 103 10.76 -9.86 4.74
N TYR A 104 9.63 -10.54 4.49
CA TYR A 104 8.57 -10.07 3.60
C TYR A 104 8.11 -8.64 3.92
N PHE A 105 7.89 -8.32 5.20
CA PHE A 105 7.40 -6.99 5.59
C PHE A 105 8.43 -5.89 5.30
N ARG A 106 9.71 -6.19 5.52
CA ARG A 106 10.81 -5.24 5.25
C ARG A 106 11.06 -5.01 3.77
N PHE A 107 10.91 -6.04 2.94
CA PHE A 107 11.22 -5.93 1.51
C PHE A 107 10.02 -5.59 0.62
N MET A 108 8.80 -5.93 1.01
CA MET A 108 7.60 -5.66 0.21
C MET A 108 6.76 -4.48 0.70
N ASN A 109 6.68 -4.26 2.01
CA ASN A 109 5.84 -3.19 2.55
C ASN A 109 6.61 -1.88 2.77
N ASN A 110 7.83 -1.96 3.31
CA ASN A 110 8.61 -0.78 3.65
C ASN A 110 9.03 0.13 2.45
N PRO A 111 9.30 -0.40 1.24
CA PRO A 111 9.75 0.47 0.15
C PRO A 111 8.60 1.17 -0.58
N PHE A 112 8.73 2.49 -0.77
CA PHE A 112 7.71 3.29 -1.45
C PHE A 112 7.44 2.85 -2.90
N TYR A 113 8.46 2.35 -3.59
CA TYR A 113 8.37 2.02 -5.01
C TYR A 113 7.44 0.83 -5.30
N ILE A 114 7.18 -0.04 -4.32
CA ILE A 114 6.21 -1.15 -4.47
C ILE A 114 4.76 -0.63 -4.53
N ARG A 115 4.50 0.53 -3.91
CA ARG A 115 3.18 1.16 -3.75
C ARG A 115 2.94 2.31 -4.73
N MET A 116 3.87 2.59 -5.63
CA MET A 116 3.73 3.61 -6.69
C MET A 116 2.52 3.43 -7.64
N PRO A 117 2.15 2.22 -8.11
CA PRO A 117 1.12 2.09 -9.15
C PRO A 117 -0.24 2.74 -8.82
N PRO A 118 -0.90 2.48 -7.67
CA PRO A 118 -2.18 3.14 -7.36
C PRO A 118 -2.07 4.66 -7.32
N TYR A 119 -0.91 5.19 -6.93
CA TYR A 119 -0.66 6.63 -6.87
C TYR A 119 -0.59 7.25 -8.28
N ILE A 120 0.09 6.59 -9.23
CA ILE A 120 0.12 7.03 -10.64
C ILE A 120 -1.26 6.90 -11.29
N PHE A 121 -2.02 5.83 -10.99
CA PHE A 121 -3.41 5.70 -11.44
C PHE A 121 -4.28 6.87 -10.96
N GLY A 122 -4.13 7.29 -9.71
CA GLY A 122 -4.84 8.45 -9.16
C GLY A 122 -4.51 9.75 -9.91
N ILE A 123 -3.24 10.00 -10.23
CA ILE A 123 -2.84 11.18 -11.02
C ILE A 123 -3.42 11.12 -12.44
N CYS A 124 -3.34 9.97 -13.11
CA CYS A 124 -3.94 9.79 -14.43
C CYS A 124 -5.46 10.00 -14.39
N ALA A 125 -6.14 9.45 -13.38
CA ALA A 125 -7.57 9.63 -13.17
C ALA A 125 -7.93 11.09 -12.97
N ALA A 126 -7.17 11.84 -12.18
CA ALA A 126 -7.41 13.28 -11.96
C ALA A 126 -7.35 14.08 -13.27
N TYR A 127 -6.35 13.83 -14.13
CA TYR A 127 -6.27 14.49 -15.45
C TYR A 127 -7.38 14.06 -16.40
N MET A 128 -7.80 12.79 -16.38
CA MET A 128 -8.93 12.32 -17.17
C MET A 128 -10.24 12.96 -16.71
N THR A 129 -10.48 13.02 -15.40
CA THR A 129 -11.63 13.68 -14.80
C THR A 129 -11.69 15.16 -15.16
N ASP A 130 -10.59 15.91 -15.01
CA ASP A 130 -10.53 17.34 -15.38
C ASP A 130 -10.88 17.54 -16.87
N ALA A 131 -10.40 16.68 -17.76
CA ALA A 131 -10.74 16.74 -19.18
C ALA A 131 -12.22 16.42 -19.45
N LEU A 132 -12.77 15.37 -18.83
CA LEU A 132 -14.16 14.95 -19.02
C LEU A 132 -15.16 15.97 -18.45
N VAL A 133 -14.85 16.55 -17.28
CA VAL A 133 -15.65 17.60 -16.65
C VAL A 133 -15.68 18.86 -17.50
N ARG A 134 -14.53 19.26 -18.10
CA ARG A 134 -14.48 20.41 -19.03
C ARG A 134 -15.30 20.18 -20.30
N MET A 135 -15.52 18.93 -20.70
CA MET A 135 -16.34 18.56 -21.84
C MET A 135 -17.82 18.36 -21.49
N ASP A 136 -18.22 18.58 -20.22
CA ASP A 136 -19.55 18.24 -19.66
C ASP A 136 -19.99 16.82 -20.03
N PHE A 137 -19.03 15.88 -20.09
CA PHE A 137 -19.30 14.51 -20.47
C PHE A 137 -19.99 13.78 -19.32
N LYS A 138 -21.18 13.22 -19.59
CA LYS A 138 -21.96 12.46 -18.61
C LYS A 138 -22.08 11.00 -19.03
N PHE A 139 -21.75 10.10 -18.12
CA PHE A 139 -21.92 8.67 -18.33
C PHE A 139 -23.41 8.29 -18.32
N SER A 140 -23.82 7.48 -19.29
CA SER A 140 -25.15 6.84 -19.29
C SER A 140 -25.26 5.82 -18.15
N VAL A 141 -26.47 5.59 -17.64
CA VAL A 141 -26.75 4.57 -16.61
C VAL A 141 -26.24 3.19 -17.04
N ILE A 142 -26.40 2.83 -18.31
CA ILE A 142 -25.91 1.56 -18.86
C ILE A 142 -24.38 1.49 -18.77
N GLN A 143 -23.68 2.57 -19.13
CA GLN A 143 -22.22 2.63 -19.04
C GLN A 143 -21.74 2.50 -17.60
N LYS A 144 -22.37 3.23 -16.66
CA LYS A 144 -22.04 3.14 -15.22
C LYS A 144 -22.18 1.70 -14.71
N THR A 145 -23.30 1.05 -15.03
CA THR A 145 -23.58 -0.33 -14.62
C THR A 145 -22.60 -1.32 -15.22
N VAL A 146 -22.30 -1.22 -16.52
CA VAL A 146 -21.33 -2.08 -17.19
C VAL A 146 -19.93 -1.90 -16.59
N ILE A 147 -19.48 -0.66 -16.39
CA ILE A 147 -18.16 -0.39 -15.79
C ILE A 147 -18.09 -0.93 -14.37
N PHE A 148 -19.14 -0.76 -13.57
CA PHE A 148 -19.19 -1.27 -12.21
C PHE A 148 -19.08 -2.80 -12.17
N TRP A 149 -19.92 -3.51 -12.92
CA TRP A 149 -19.91 -4.98 -12.90
C TRP A 149 -18.64 -5.57 -13.51
N THR A 150 -18.10 -4.97 -14.57
CA THR A 150 -16.83 -5.41 -15.17
C THR A 150 -15.64 -5.15 -14.24
N SER A 151 -15.58 -4.00 -13.58
CA SER A 151 -14.57 -3.72 -12.55
C SER A 151 -14.69 -4.68 -11.37
N LEU A 152 -15.91 -4.93 -10.88
CA LEU A 152 -16.13 -5.82 -9.75
C LEU A 152 -15.74 -7.26 -10.09
N SER A 153 -16.19 -7.76 -11.25
CA SER A 153 -15.86 -9.12 -11.72
C SER A 153 -14.36 -9.31 -11.91
N SER A 154 -13.66 -8.34 -12.51
CA SER A 154 -12.21 -8.40 -12.70
C SER A 154 -11.45 -8.35 -11.37
N MET A 155 -11.87 -7.53 -10.40
CA MET A 155 -11.28 -7.49 -9.05
C MET A 155 -11.47 -8.82 -8.32
N PHE A 156 -12.65 -9.43 -8.38
CA PHE A 156 -12.86 -10.75 -7.78
C PHE A 156 -12.02 -11.84 -8.47
N ALA A 157 -11.98 -11.85 -9.80
CA ALA A 157 -11.20 -12.81 -10.57
C ALA A 157 -9.70 -12.73 -10.22
N ILE A 158 -9.15 -11.50 -10.15
CA ILE A 158 -7.72 -11.32 -9.87
C ILE A 158 -7.38 -11.68 -8.42
N ILE A 159 -8.25 -11.38 -7.45
CA ILE A 159 -8.05 -11.78 -6.05
C ILE A 159 -8.14 -13.30 -5.92
N TYR A 160 -9.09 -13.94 -6.60
CA TYR A 160 -9.22 -15.40 -6.61
C TYR A 160 -7.99 -16.09 -7.20
N LEU A 161 -7.50 -15.61 -8.34
CA LEU A 161 -6.24 -16.07 -8.95
C LEU A 161 -5.06 -15.91 -8.00
N GLY A 162 -4.96 -14.75 -7.34
CA GLY A 162 -3.95 -14.49 -6.32
C GLY A 162 -4.00 -15.49 -5.17
N ALA A 163 -5.20 -15.76 -4.64
CA ALA A 163 -5.41 -16.72 -3.57
C ALA A 163 -5.03 -18.15 -3.97
N HIS A 164 -5.26 -18.54 -5.22
CA HIS A 164 -4.89 -19.86 -5.73
C HIS A 164 -3.36 -20.08 -5.68
N PHE A 165 -2.57 -19.06 -5.99
CA PHE A 165 -1.10 -19.15 -5.90
C PHE A 165 -0.57 -19.31 -4.48
N LEU A 166 -1.41 -19.07 -3.46
CA LEU A 166 -1.04 -19.14 -2.04
C LEU A 166 -1.57 -20.41 -1.35
N LEU A 167 -2.23 -21.32 -2.07
CA LEU A 167 -2.75 -22.57 -1.51
C LEU A 167 -1.61 -23.48 -1.02
N PRO A 168 -1.76 -24.10 0.17
CA PRO A 168 -0.76 -25.04 0.69
C PRO A 168 -0.68 -26.28 -0.21
N GLY A 169 0.43 -26.41 -0.95
CA GLY A 169 0.66 -27.49 -1.91
C GLY A 169 1.08 -27.00 -3.31
N HIS A 170 0.93 -25.71 -3.60
CA HIS A 170 1.45 -25.12 -4.83
C HIS A 170 2.93 -24.76 -4.69
N ALA A 171 3.77 -25.23 -5.62
CA ALA A 171 5.20 -24.92 -5.60
C ALA A 171 5.44 -23.45 -5.99
N TYR A 172 6.29 -22.76 -5.25
CA TYR A 172 6.60 -21.35 -5.53
C TYR A 172 7.28 -21.22 -6.90
N ASN A 173 6.69 -20.41 -7.78
CA ASN A 173 7.23 -20.09 -9.09
C ASN A 173 7.33 -18.57 -9.28
N VAL A 174 8.56 -18.08 -9.44
CA VAL A 174 8.85 -16.64 -9.59
C VAL A 174 8.10 -16.04 -10.79
N TRP A 175 8.01 -16.77 -11.90
CA TRP A 175 7.41 -16.25 -13.12
C TRP A 175 5.90 -16.05 -13.00
N GLU A 176 5.21 -16.89 -12.24
CA GLU A 176 3.78 -16.74 -11.96
C GLU A 176 3.52 -15.45 -11.17
N HIS A 177 4.34 -15.20 -10.16
CA HIS A 177 4.24 -13.98 -9.36
C HIS A 177 4.58 -12.72 -10.19
N VAL A 178 5.71 -12.70 -10.90
CA VAL A 178 6.13 -11.53 -11.70
C VAL A 178 5.11 -11.17 -12.77
N THR A 179 4.53 -12.17 -13.45
CA THR A 179 3.50 -11.94 -14.48
C THR A 179 2.16 -11.55 -13.90
N PHE A 180 1.80 -12.06 -12.71
CA PHE A 180 0.56 -11.71 -12.00
C PHE A 180 0.61 -10.34 -11.33
N ALA A 181 1.80 -9.88 -10.92
CA ALA A 181 2.02 -8.61 -10.24
C ALA A 181 1.49 -7.38 -10.99
N ILE A 182 1.61 -7.37 -12.32
CA ILE A 182 1.17 -6.28 -13.19
C ILE A 182 -0.36 -6.24 -13.30
N PRO A 183 -1.07 -7.30 -13.76
CA PRO A 183 -2.52 -7.28 -13.88
C PRO A 183 -3.21 -7.10 -12.52
N PHE A 184 -2.66 -7.64 -11.43
CA PHE A 184 -3.16 -7.40 -10.08
C PHE A 184 -3.22 -5.91 -9.74
N ARG A 185 -2.09 -5.22 -9.85
CA ARG A 185 -2.01 -3.78 -9.55
C ARG A 185 -2.80 -2.93 -10.55
N PHE A 186 -2.83 -3.36 -11.82
CA PHE A 186 -3.58 -2.71 -12.87
C PHE A 186 -5.08 -2.73 -12.59
N VAL A 187 -5.65 -3.91 -12.35
CA VAL A 187 -7.10 -4.09 -12.11
C VAL A 187 -7.56 -3.33 -10.88
N LEU A 188 -6.80 -3.42 -9.78
CA LEU A 188 -7.13 -2.68 -8.55
C LEU A 188 -7.03 -1.16 -8.75
N GLY A 189 -5.96 -0.70 -9.41
CA GLY A 189 -5.77 0.71 -9.70
C GLY A 189 -6.83 1.28 -10.65
N SER A 190 -7.15 0.56 -11.73
CA SER A 190 -8.15 0.97 -12.70
C SER A 190 -9.56 0.98 -12.13
N GLY A 191 -9.92 0.01 -11.29
CA GLY A 191 -11.25 -0.05 -10.68
C GLY A 191 -11.52 1.16 -9.78
N LEU A 192 -10.55 1.49 -8.92
CA LEU A 192 -10.63 2.67 -8.06
C LEU A 192 -10.63 3.98 -8.88
N ALA A 193 -9.75 4.08 -9.88
CA ALA A 193 -9.68 5.25 -10.77
C ALA A 193 -11.01 5.50 -11.50
N MET A 194 -11.63 4.46 -12.06
CA MET A 194 -12.91 4.57 -12.75
C MET A 194 -14.05 4.97 -11.80
N GLY A 195 -14.02 4.47 -10.55
CA GLY A 195 -14.95 4.89 -9.51
C GLY A 195 -14.93 6.40 -9.28
N VAL A 196 -13.74 6.96 -9.12
CA VAL A 196 -13.54 8.41 -8.92
C VAL A 196 -13.96 9.22 -10.14
N ILE A 197 -13.64 8.76 -11.35
CA ILE A 197 -14.01 9.43 -12.61
C ILE A 197 -15.54 9.49 -12.77
N ILE A 198 -16.23 8.37 -12.56
CA ILE A 198 -17.70 8.30 -12.72
C ILE A 198 -18.38 9.23 -11.72
N GLU A 199 -17.90 9.25 -10.47
CA GLU A 199 -18.46 10.10 -9.43
C GLU A 199 -18.41 11.59 -9.82
N HIS A 200 -17.26 12.06 -10.30
CA HIS A 200 -17.08 13.47 -10.69
C HIS A 200 -17.79 13.85 -12.01
N CYS A 201 -18.01 12.90 -12.92
CA CYS A 201 -18.62 13.16 -14.24
C CYS A 201 -20.15 12.95 -14.28
N GLY A 202 -20.80 12.78 -13.12
CA GLY A 202 -22.27 12.66 -13.07
C GLY A 202 -22.82 11.74 -11.98
N GLY A 203 -22.00 11.33 -11.01
CA GLY A 203 -22.40 10.64 -9.79
C GLY A 203 -22.99 9.24 -9.98
N TYR A 204 -23.05 8.47 -8.90
CA TYR A 204 -23.81 7.20 -8.86
C TYR A 204 -25.30 7.37 -8.50
N GLY A 205 -25.84 8.61 -8.53
CA GLY A 205 -27.22 8.89 -8.10
C GLY A 205 -27.39 8.63 -6.60
N ALA A 206 -28.42 7.87 -6.21
CA ALA A 206 -28.70 7.58 -4.79
C ALA A 206 -27.52 6.91 -4.04
N ALA A 207 -26.65 6.18 -4.73
CA ALA A 207 -25.45 5.62 -4.11
C ALA A 207 -24.41 6.71 -3.77
N SER A 208 -24.29 7.76 -4.60
CA SER A 208 -23.43 8.91 -4.31
C SER A 208 -23.94 9.67 -3.07
N ASP A 209 -25.25 9.85 -2.96
CA ASP A 209 -25.87 10.48 -1.77
C ASP A 209 -25.60 9.65 -0.50
N PHE A 210 -25.68 8.33 -0.60
CA PHE A 210 -25.35 7.42 0.49
C PHE A 210 -23.88 7.54 0.91
N PHE A 211 -22.94 7.48 -0.05
CA PHE A 211 -21.49 7.59 0.24
C PHE A 211 -21.07 8.99 0.70
N SER A 212 -21.81 10.03 0.31
CA SER A 212 -21.58 11.41 0.74
C SER A 212 -22.18 11.73 2.11
N HIS A 213 -22.90 10.79 2.74
CA HIS A 213 -23.53 11.03 4.02
C HIS A 213 -22.48 11.31 5.12
N PRO A 214 -22.65 12.34 5.96
CA PRO A 214 -21.64 12.77 6.95
C PRO A 214 -21.31 11.69 8.00
N ILE A 215 -22.16 10.67 8.14
CA ILE A 215 -21.88 9.51 9.00
C ILE A 215 -20.57 8.81 8.63
N TRP A 216 -20.22 8.77 7.35
CA TRP A 216 -18.97 8.17 6.88
C TRP A 216 -17.75 8.96 7.33
N VAL A 217 -17.86 10.27 7.50
CA VAL A 217 -16.79 11.11 8.05
C VAL A 217 -16.57 10.79 9.52
N VAL A 218 -17.65 10.60 10.29
CA VAL A 218 -17.57 10.24 11.71
C VAL A 218 -17.01 8.83 11.87
N LEU A 219 -17.54 7.86 11.11
CA LEU A 219 -17.05 6.48 11.12
C LEU A 219 -15.58 6.41 10.69
N GLY A 220 -15.18 7.13 9.64
CA GLY A 220 -13.79 7.18 9.20
C GLY A 220 -12.85 7.72 10.27
N ARG A 221 -13.26 8.77 10.99
CA ARG A 221 -12.50 9.28 12.16
C ARG A 221 -12.44 8.24 13.26
N LEU A 222 -13.55 7.60 13.61
CA LEU A 222 -13.59 6.58 14.66
C LEU A 222 -12.68 5.38 14.33
N SER A 223 -12.78 4.86 13.11
CA SER A 223 -11.92 3.77 12.61
C SER A 223 -10.45 4.14 12.67
N TYR A 224 -10.08 5.39 12.37
CA TYR A 224 -8.71 5.86 12.51
C TYR A 224 -8.22 5.86 13.96
N HIS A 225 -9.06 6.32 14.91
CA HIS A 225 -8.71 6.27 16.34
C HIS A 225 -8.59 4.82 16.85
N ILE A 226 -9.51 3.94 16.44
CA ILE A 226 -9.46 2.51 16.77
C ILE A 226 -8.21 1.86 16.16
N TYR A 227 -7.81 2.23 14.94
CA TYR A 227 -6.56 1.77 14.32
C TYR A 227 -5.33 2.21 15.13
N LEU A 228 -5.30 3.49 15.54
CA LEU A 228 -4.22 4.02 16.39
C LEU A 228 -4.17 3.31 17.75
N PHE A 229 -5.33 2.97 18.33
CA PHE A 229 -5.38 2.28 19.62
C PHE A 229 -4.99 0.80 19.50
N ASN A 230 -5.51 0.08 18.49
CA ASN A 230 -5.14 -1.31 18.20
C ASN A 230 -3.64 -1.48 18.00
N PHE A 231 -2.98 -0.45 17.46
CA PHE A 231 -1.53 -0.44 17.32
C PHE A 231 -0.79 -0.53 18.66
N PHE A 232 -1.34 0.01 19.75
CA PHE A 232 -0.76 -0.12 21.08
C PHE A 232 -1.16 -1.43 21.76
N THR A 233 -2.41 -1.87 21.60
CA THR A 233 -2.92 -3.05 22.31
C THR A 233 -2.38 -4.36 21.75
N ILE A 234 -2.31 -4.55 20.43
CA ILE A 234 -1.88 -5.83 19.83
C ILE A 234 -0.42 -6.18 20.24
N PRO A 235 0.56 -5.26 20.16
CA PRO A 235 1.92 -5.56 20.63
C PRO A 235 1.99 -5.71 22.16
N TRP A 236 1.16 -4.98 22.91
CA TRP A 236 1.10 -5.09 24.36
C TRP A 236 0.59 -6.46 24.81
N ASP A 237 -0.48 -6.95 24.19
CA ASP A 237 -1.04 -8.28 24.46
C ASP A 237 -0.07 -9.39 24.02
N LEU A 238 0.63 -9.22 22.89
CA LEU A 238 1.69 -10.15 22.46
C LEU A 238 2.87 -10.18 23.45
N PHE A 239 3.29 -9.03 23.97
CA PHE A 239 4.36 -8.93 24.97
C PHE A 239 3.96 -9.60 26.30
N MET A 240 2.73 -9.36 26.76
CA MET A 240 2.17 -10.01 27.95
C MET A 240 2.00 -11.53 27.75
N SER A 241 1.64 -11.97 26.53
CA SER A 241 1.56 -13.39 26.17
C SER A 241 2.91 -14.10 26.17
N GLU A 242 4.01 -13.43 25.83
CA GLU A 242 5.36 -14.00 25.94
C GLU A 242 5.86 -14.08 27.39
N GLY A 243 5.36 -13.19 28.28
CA GLY A 243 5.60 -13.27 29.73
C GLY A 243 4.84 -14.38 30.45
N PHE A 244 3.73 -14.85 29.86
CA PHE A 244 2.87 -15.91 30.40
C PHE A 244 2.72 -17.07 29.40
N SER A 245 3.74 -17.93 29.32
CA SER A 245 3.72 -19.18 28.52
C SER A 245 2.65 -20.22 28.94
N SER A 246 1.66 -19.88 29.77
CA SER A 246 0.72 -20.86 30.35
C SER A 246 -0.75 -20.63 30.06
N TYR A 247 -1.16 -19.51 29.43
CA TYR A 247 -2.59 -19.29 29.16
C TYR A 247 -2.83 -18.82 27.72
N ASN A 248 -3.17 -19.80 26.87
CA ASN A 248 -3.84 -19.57 25.59
C ASN A 248 -5.17 -18.86 25.85
N MET A 249 -5.22 -17.55 25.61
CA MET A 249 -6.48 -16.83 25.38
C MET A 249 -6.40 -16.16 24.02
N TYR A 250 -6.71 -16.94 22.98
CA TYR A 250 -7.23 -16.39 21.73
C TYR A 250 -8.74 -16.54 21.79
N ILE A 251 -9.42 -15.46 22.17
CA ILE A 251 -10.82 -15.24 21.83
C ILE A 251 -10.81 -14.14 20.76
N PHE A 252 -11.22 -14.54 19.56
CA PHE A 252 -11.85 -13.82 18.44
C PHE A 252 -11.33 -14.36 17.11
#